data_AF-A0A3C0WPC8-F1
#
_entry.id   AF-A0A3C0WPC8-F1
#
_cell.length_a   1.000
_cell.length_b   1.000
_cell.length_c   1.000
_cell.angle_alpha   90.00
_cell.angle_beta   90.00
_cell.angle_gamma   90.00
#
_symmetry.space_group_name_H-M   'P 1'
#
loop_
_entity.id
_entity.type
_entity.pdbx_description
1 polymer ?
#
loop_
_entity_poly.entity_id
_entity_poly.type
_entity_poly.pdbx_seq_one_letter_code
_entity_poly.pdbx_strand_id
1 'polypeptide(L)'
;MKSAAVLLARLAETLGYQALGEDPIQWQEKGGKTAYLFFVMASSQISRFVLEHQPVPASRCVLVLPGGRSTLLNLKLRRDPRLNAAVENGWHILKFRHLRQLAGMANLTHALWEELLDGDPPRWEEATQIAMF
;
A
#
# COMPACT_ATOMS: atom_id res chain seq x y z
N MET A 1 12.05 -4.08 3.44
CA MET A 1 10.83 -4.54 4.12
C MET A 1 10.68 -3.84 5.47
N LYS A 2 11.66 -3.93 6.38
CA LYS A 2 11.66 -3.19 7.66
C LYS A 2 11.35 -1.68 7.51
N SER A 3 11.90 -1.02 6.48
CA SER A 3 11.61 0.39 6.20
C SER A 3 10.14 0.68 5.86
N ALA A 4 9.47 -0.20 5.11
CA ALA A 4 8.05 -0.02 4.76
C ALA A 4 7.16 -0.22 6.00
N ALA A 5 7.44 -1.24 6.82
CA ALA A 5 6.72 -1.48 8.06
C ALA A 5 6.81 -0.28 9.02
N VAL A 6 8.00 0.32 9.17
CA VAL A 6 8.18 1.53 10.00
C VAL A 6 7.37 2.71 9.48
N LEU A 7 7.30 2.92 8.16
CA LEU A 7 6.49 4.00 7.58
C LEU A 7 4.99 3.75 7.78
N LEU A 8 4.54 2.51 7.64
CA LEU A 8 3.15 2.14 7.92
C LEU A 8 2.79 2.36 9.39
N ALA A 9 3.69 2.04 10.33
CA ALA A 9 3.46 2.31 11.75
C ALA A 9 3.32 3.82 12.04
N ARG A 10 4.21 4.65 11.48
CA ARG A 10 4.13 6.12 11.63
C ARG A 10 2.86 6.72 11.04
N LEU A 11 2.45 6.23 9.87
CA LEU A 11 1.20 6.66 9.23
C LEU A 11 -0.03 6.24 10.04
N ALA A 12 -0.02 5.03 10.61
CA ALA A 12 -1.06 4.58 11.53
C ALA A 12 -1.22 5.57 12.69
N GLU A 13 -0.13 5.91 13.37
CA GLU A 13 -0.14 6.85 14.50
C GLU A 13 -0.67 8.23 14.08
N THR A 14 -0.24 8.74 12.93
CA THR A 14 -0.67 10.04 12.38
C THR A 14 -2.18 10.06 12.10
N LEU A 15 -2.70 8.93 11.61
CA LEU A 15 -4.12 8.73 11.34
C LEU A 15 -4.88 8.19 12.57
N GLY A 16 -4.28 8.15 13.76
CA GLY A 16 -4.95 7.70 14.98
C GLY A 16 -5.30 6.20 15.04
N TYR A 17 -4.69 5.38 14.18
CA TYR A 17 -4.74 3.93 14.23
C TYR A 17 -3.57 3.36 15.06
N GLN A 18 -3.74 2.12 15.52
CA GLN A 18 -2.67 1.31 16.07
C GLN A 18 -2.17 0.30 15.03
N ALA A 19 -0.87 0.26 14.77
CA ALA A 19 -0.27 -0.76 13.89
C ALA A 19 0.15 -2.00 14.71
N LEU A 20 -0.31 -3.18 14.30
CA LEU A 20 -0.05 -4.47 14.96
C LEU A 20 0.38 -5.54 13.96
N GLY A 21 1.11 -6.56 14.42
CA GLY A 21 1.56 -7.68 13.59
C GLY A 21 2.71 -7.34 12.64
N GLU A 22 3.18 -8.36 11.91
CA GLU A 22 4.30 -8.22 10.96
C GLU A 22 3.93 -8.62 9.53
N ASP A 23 3.10 -9.66 9.35
CA ASP A 23 2.60 -10.11 8.05
C ASP A 23 1.22 -10.81 8.20
N PRO A 24 0.10 -10.13 7.88
CA PRO A 24 0.00 -8.73 7.50
C PRO A 24 0.18 -7.78 8.69
N ILE A 25 0.59 -6.54 8.40
CA ILE A 25 0.47 -5.43 9.34
C ILE A 25 -0.99 -5.00 9.38
N GLN A 26 -1.57 -4.92 10.57
CA GLN A 26 -2.96 -4.56 10.79
C GLN A 26 -3.01 -3.13 11.33
N TRP A 27 -3.80 -2.27 10.70
CA TRP A 27 -4.18 -1.00 11.33
C TRP A 27 -5.52 -1.19 12.03
N GLN A 28 -5.54 -0.94 13.34
CA GLN A 28 -6.74 -1.07 14.16
C GLN A 28 -7.19 0.30 14.69
N GLU A 29 -8.50 0.49 14.75
CA GLU A 29 -9.11 1.61 15.47
C GLU A 29 -9.02 1.37 16.99
N LYS A 30 -9.26 2.41 17.79
CA LYS A 30 -9.24 2.32 19.27
C LYS A 30 -10.18 1.24 19.85
N GLY A 31 -11.19 0.82 19.09
CA GLY A 31 -12.11 -0.27 19.47
C GLY A 31 -11.64 -1.69 19.09
N GLY A 32 -10.40 -1.85 18.60
CA GLY A 32 -9.85 -3.15 18.17
C GLY A 32 -10.35 -3.63 16.80
N LYS A 33 -11.20 -2.85 16.13
CA LYS A 33 -11.65 -3.14 14.76
C LYS A 33 -10.51 -2.91 13.79
N THR A 34 -10.21 -3.91 12.96
CA THR A 34 -9.21 -3.79 11.90
C THR A 34 -9.76 -2.91 10.77
N ALA A 35 -9.10 -1.78 10.53
CA ALA A 35 -9.40 -0.85 9.45
C ALA A 35 -8.69 -1.26 8.15
N TYR A 36 -7.44 -1.74 8.22
CA TYR A 36 -6.68 -2.18 7.05
C TYR A 36 -5.77 -3.37 7.34
N LEU A 37 -5.51 -4.16 6.30
CA LEU A 37 -4.46 -5.17 6.25
C LEU A 37 -3.42 -4.80 5.18
N PHE A 38 -2.16 -4.73 5.57
CA PHE A 38 -1.04 -4.43 4.68
C PHE A 38 -0.14 -5.67 4.51
N PHE A 39 -0.07 -6.16 3.27
CA PHE A 39 0.75 -7.31 2.89
C PHE A 39 2.06 -6.80 2.27
N VAL A 40 3.09 -6.64 3.11
CA VAL A 40 4.39 -6.11 2.69
C VAL A 40 5.24 -7.20 2.07
N MET A 41 5.60 -7.05 0.79
CA MET A 41 6.30 -8.10 0.04
C MET A 41 7.45 -7.58 -0.81
N ALA A 42 8.50 -8.39 -0.94
CA ALA A 42 9.64 -8.12 -1.82
C ALA A 42 9.49 -8.73 -3.24
N SER A 43 8.49 -9.60 -3.43
CA SER A 43 8.19 -10.29 -4.69
C SER A 43 6.78 -9.94 -5.19
N SER A 44 6.42 -10.39 -6.39
CA SER A 44 5.05 -10.28 -6.93
C SER A 44 4.24 -11.58 -6.75
N GLN A 45 4.54 -12.38 -5.72
CA GLN A 45 3.78 -13.60 -5.39
C GLN A 45 2.56 -13.24 -4.55
N ILE A 46 1.49 -12.77 -5.21
CA ILE A 46 0.31 -12.23 -4.54
C ILE A 46 -0.85 -13.23 -4.36
N SER A 47 -0.83 -14.36 -5.08
CA SER A 47 -1.95 -15.30 -5.17
C SER A 47 -2.43 -15.80 -3.80
N ARG A 48 -1.50 -16.12 -2.89
CA ARG A 48 -1.82 -16.57 -1.52
C ARG A 48 -2.58 -15.53 -0.69
N PHE A 49 -2.46 -14.26 -1.02
CA PHE A 49 -3.15 -13.20 -0.27
C PHE A 49 -4.50 -12.89 -0.90
N VAL A 50 -4.53 -12.71 -2.22
CA VAL A 50 -5.74 -12.23 -2.91
C VAL A 50 -6.78 -13.31 -3.18
N LEU A 51 -6.39 -14.59 -3.19
CA LEU A 51 -7.30 -15.71 -3.40
C LEU A 51 -7.77 -16.35 -2.09
N GLU A 52 -7.16 -16.01 -0.96
CA GLU A 52 -7.58 -16.47 0.37
C GLU A 52 -8.58 -15.50 0.99
N HIS A 53 -9.48 -16.03 1.83
CA HIS A 53 -10.44 -15.20 2.55
C HIS A 53 -9.73 -14.32 3.59
N GLN A 54 -9.99 -13.02 3.55
CA GLN A 54 -9.46 -12.05 4.50
C GLN A 54 -10.53 -11.65 5.52
N PRO A 55 -10.15 -11.37 6.78
CA PRO A 55 -11.09 -10.99 7.84
C PRO A 55 -11.67 -9.58 7.67
N VAL A 56 -11.26 -8.84 6.64
CA VAL A 56 -11.78 -7.53 6.24
C VAL A 56 -12.12 -7.54 4.76
N PRO A 57 -12.99 -6.62 4.28
CA PRO A 57 -13.28 -6.49 2.84
C PRO A 57 -12.01 -6.27 2.01
N ALA A 58 -12.03 -6.67 0.74
CA ALA A 58 -10.92 -6.49 -0.20
C ALA A 58 -10.48 -5.01 -0.32
N SER A 59 -11.42 -4.07 -0.25
CA SER A 59 -11.19 -2.60 -0.18
C SER A 59 -10.47 -2.12 1.06
N ARG A 60 -10.15 -3.01 2.00
CA ARG A 60 -9.32 -2.74 3.18
C ARG A 60 -8.01 -3.53 3.15
N CYS A 61 -7.74 -4.25 2.05
CA CYS A 61 -6.53 -5.03 1.86
C CYS A 61 -5.58 -4.31 0.89
N VAL A 62 -4.32 -4.14 1.30
CA VAL A 62 -3.32 -3.36 0.57
C VAL A 62 -2.07 -4.20 0.31
N LEU A 63 -1.76 -4.43 -0.96
CA LEU A 63 -0.51 -5.04 -1.39
C LEU A 63 0.60 -3.99 -1.40
N VAL A 64 1.63 -4.17 -0.57
CA VAL A 64 2.71 -3.18 -0.45
C VAL A 64 4.01 -3.73 -1.05
N LEU A 65 4.46 -3.17 -2.18
CA LEU A 65 5.60 -3.74 -2.94
C LEU A 65 6.60 -2.71 -3.50
N PRO A 66 7.86 -3.13 -3.79
CA PRO A 66 8.81 -2.30 -4.52
C PRO A 66 8.31 -1.97 -5.93
N GLY A 67 8.51 -0.72 -6.37
CA GLY A 67 8.08 -0.27 -7.70
C GLY A 67 8.61 -1.13 -8.85
N GLY A 68 9.86 -1.63 -8.76
CA GLY A 68 10.45 -2.51 -9.77
C GLY A 68 9.75 -3.86 -9.95
N ARG A 69 8.84 -4.25 -9.06
CA ARG A 69 8.01 -5.46 -9.19
C ARG A 69 6.67 -5.22 -9.88
N SER A 70 6.29 -3.97 -10.12
CA SER A 70 4.98 -3.60 -10.71
C SER A 70 4.81 -4.19 -12.12
N THR A 71 5.84 -4.15 -12.96
CA THR A 71 5.79 -4.72 -14.33
C THR A 71 5.51 -6.22 -14.30
N LEU A 72 6.18 -6.95 -13.40
CA LEU A 72 5.97 -8.38 -13.25
C LEU A 72 4.59 -8.70 -12.65
N LEU A 73 4.10 -7.87 -11.72
CA LEU A 73 2.74 -7.99 -11.19
C LEU A 73 1.70 -7.82 -12.31
N ASN A 74 1.82 -6.75 -13.12
CA ASN A 74 0.95 -6.51 -14.27
C ASN A 74 0.97 -7.67 -15.27
N LEU A 75 2.15 -8.23 -15.56
CA LEU A 75 2.26 -9.41 -16.42
C LEU A 75 1.48 -10.61 -15.85
N LYS A 76 1.53 -10.83 -14.53
CA LYS A 76 0.79 -11.92 -13.87
C LYS A 76 -0.72 -11.69 -13.91
N LEU A 77 -1.17 -10.47 -13.62
CA LEU A 77 -2.60 -10.11 -13.69
C LEU A 77 -3.15 -10.31 -15.10
N ARG A 78 -2.42 -9.91 -16.14
CA ARG A 78 -2.81 -10.14 -17.54
C ARG A 78 -2.88 -11.63 -17.92
N ARG A 79 -2.14 -12.50 -17.23
CA ARG A 79 -2.04 -13.94 -17.56
C ARG A 79 -3.01 -14.81 -16.76
N ASP A 80 -3.38 -14.43 -15.54
CA ASP A 80 -4.32 -15.16 -14.69
C ASP A 80 -5.58 -14.32 -14.42
N PRO A 81 -6.68 -14.57 -15.14
CA PRO A 81 -7.94 -13.84 -14.97
C PRO A 81 -8.51 -13.91 -13.55
N ARG A 82 -8.26 -14.99 -12.81
CA ARG A 82 -8.74 -15.13 -11.42
C ARG A 82 -7.98 -14.16 -10.51
N LEU A 83 -6.68 -14.04 -10.75
CA LEU A 83 -5.84 -13.11 -10.01
C LEU A 83 -6.22 -11.66 -10.33
N ASN A 84 -6.49 -11.36 -11.60
CA ASN A 84 -6.97 -10.05 -12.01
C ASN A 84 -8.29 -9.70 -11.35
N ALA A 85 -9.29 -10.58 -11.45
CA ALA A 85 -10.60 -10.38 -10.84
C ALA A 85 -10.51 -10.22 -9.32
N ALA A 86 -9.67 -11.01 -8.65
CA ALA A 86 -9.47 -10.88 -7.21
C ALA A 86 -8.92 -9.50 -6.83
N VAL A 87 -7.97 -8.95 -7.60
CA VAL A 87 -7.44 -7.60 -7.36
C VAL A 87 -8.45 -6.52 -7.72
N GLU A 88 -9.12 -6.63 -8.88
CA GLU A 88 -10.15 -5.69 -9.34
C GLU A 88 -11.37 -5.62 -8.41
N ASN A 89 -11.62 -6.67 -7.62
CA ASN A 89 -12.65 -6.69 -6.58
C ASN A 89 -12.34 -5.80 -5.35
N GLY A 90 -11.39 -4.88 -5.47
CA GLY A 90 -11.18 -3.78 -4.54
C GLY A 90 -9.85 -3.79 -3.80
N TRP A 91 -8.90 -4.68 -4.12
CA TRP A 91 -7.59 -4.62 -3.48
C TRP A 91 -6.80 -3.39 -3.91
N HIS A 92 -6.11 -2.77 -2.97
CA HIS A 92 -5.22 -1.65 -3.23
C HIS A 92 -3.79 -2.11 -3.50
N ILE A 93 -3.05 -1.36 -4.33
CA ILE A 93 -1.63 -1.59 -4.59
C ILE A 93 -0.83 -0.35 -4.20
N LEU A 94 -0.06 -0.46 -3.11
CA LEU A 94 0.77 0.61 -2.59
C LEU A 94 2.26 0.37 -2.90
N LYS A 95 2.82 1.17 -3.80
CA LYS A 95 4.26 1.10 -4.12
C LYS A 95 5.08 1.75 -3.01
N PHE A 96 6.26 1.21 -2.69
CA PHE A 96 7.16 1.78 -1.67
C PHE A 96 7.52 3.26 -1.89
N ARG A 97 7.61 3.71 -3.16
CA ARG A 97 7.86 5.12 -3.47
C ARG A 97 6.70 6.02 -3.02
N HIS A 98 5.47 5.55 -3.23
CA HIS A 98 4.25 6.26 -2.87
C HIS A 98 4.06 6.29 -1.36
N LEU A 99 4.29 5.15 -0.69
CA LEU A 99 4.30 5.07 0.77
C LEU A 99 5.25 6.11 1.41
N ARG A 100 6.45 6.31 0.83
CA ARG A 100 7.39 7.33 1.33
C ARG A 100 6.86 8.76 1.16
N GLN A 101 6.16 9.03 0.06
CA GLN A 101 5.58 10.36 -0.20
C GLN A 101 4.42 10.63 0.75
N LEU A 102 3.50 9.67 0.91
CA LEU A 102 2.38 9.77 1.86
C LEU A 102 2.90 10.00 3.30
N ALA A 103 3.95 9.28 3.70
CA ALA A 103 4.58 9.46 5.01
C ALA A 103 5.32 10.80 5.19
N GLY A 104 5.59 11.53 4.10
CA GLY A 104 6.17 12.87 4.15
C GLY A 104 5.14 14.01 4.19
N MET A 105 3.84 13.70 4.08
CA MET A 105 2.78 14.72 4.06
C MET A 105 2.45 15.19 5.49
N ALA A 106 2.52 16.51 5.72
CA ALA A 106 2.29 17.08 7.05
C ALA A 106 0.83 17.02 7.53
N ASN A 107 -0.15 17.04 6.62
CA ASN A 107 -1.58 17.14 6.94
C ASN A 107 -2.38 15.98 6.34
N LEU A 108 -1.88 14.75 6.46
CA LEU A 108 -2.60 13.57 5.97
C LEU A 108 -3.82 13.28 6.85
N THR A 109 -5.01 13.41 6.28
CA THR A 109 -6.28 13.04 6.93
C THR A 109 -6.75 11.68 6.44
N HIS A 110 -7.72 11.05 7.13
CA HIS A 110 -8.32 9.79 6.66
C HIS A 110 -8.92 9.91 5.25
N ALA A 111 -9.61 11.01 4.97
CA ALA A 111 -10.20 11.24 3.66
C ALA A 111 -9.13 11.35 2.57
N LEU A 112 -8.05 12.08 2.85
CA LEU A 112 -6.93 12.24 1.92
C LEU A 112 -6.14 10.94 1.75
N TRP A 113 -6.02 10.12 2.80
CA TRP A 113 -5.46 8.79 2.71
C TRP A 113 -6.26 7.89 1.76
N GLU A 114 -7.59 7.82 1.92
CA GLU A 114 -8.46 7.02 1.04
C GLU A 114 -8.38 7.50 -0.42
N GLU A 115 -8.36 8.81 -0.65
CA GLU A 115 -8.24 9.38 -1.99
C GLU A 115 -6.89 9.06 -2.64
N LEU A 116 -5.80 9.16 -1.87
CA LEU A 116 -4.45 9.00 -2.40
C LEU A 116 -3.97 7.55 -2.40
N LEU A 117 -4.63 6.62 -1.71
CA LEU A 117 -4.16 5.23 -1.55
C LEU A 117 -3.89 4.55 -2.89
N ASP A 118 -4.80 4.72 -3.85
CA ASP A 118 -4.69 4.21 -5.23
C ASP A 118 -4.05 5.19 -6.22
N GLY A 119 -3.74 6.41 -5.77
CA GLY A 119 -3.07 7.39 -6.59
C GLY A 119 -1.70 6.88 -7.04
N ASP A 120 -1.35 7.08 -8.32
CA ASP A 120 0.08 7.06 -8.68
C ASP A 120 0.68 8.37 -8.15
N PRO A 121 1.90 8.36 -7.59
CA PRO A 121 2.55 9.56 -7.14
C PRO A 121 2.40 10.70 -8.14
N PRO A 122 1.86 11.86 -7.74
CA PRO A 122 2.22 13.07 -8.44
C PRO A 122 3.76 13.12 -8.48
N ARG A 123 4.33 13.31 -9.67
CA ARG A 123 5.73 13.73 -9.78
C ARG A 123 5.75 15.17 -9.26
N TRP A 124 5.86 15.33 -7.94
CA TRP A 124 6.35 16.58 -7.40
C TRP A 124 7.83 16.57 -7.81
N GLU A 125 8.09 17.10 -9.01
CA GLU A 125 9.44 17.35 -9.46
C GLU A 125 10.08 18.25 -8.41
N GLU A 126 11.09 17.75 -7.70
CA GLU A 126 12.21 18.62 -7.40
C GLU A 126 12.87 18.92 -8.75
N ALA A 127 12.26 19.83 -9.52
CA ALA A 127 12.90 20.52 -10.61
C ALA A 127 13.96 21.44 -9.97
N THR A 128 15.08 20.85 -9.57
CA THR A 128 16.34 21.56 -9.62
C THR A 128 17.25 20.73 -10.51
N GLN A 129 16.91 20.76 -11.80
CA GLN A 129 17.87 20.51 -12.84
C GLN A 129 18.96 21.59 -12.64
N ILE A 130 20.06 21.22 -11.99
CA ILE A 130 21.25 22.07 -11.96
C ILE A 130 21.69 22.18 -13.41
N ALA A 131 21.56 23.37 -13.99
CA ALA A 131 22.22 23.68 -15.24
C ALA A 131 23.72 23.43 -15.04
N MET A 132 24.26 22.42 -15.71
CA MET A 132 25.70 22.32 -15.89
C MET A 132 26.09 23.35 -16.94
N PHE A 133 26.98 24.24 -16.55
CA PHE A 133 27.66 25.21 -17.42
C PHE A 133 28.56 24.49 -18.43
#